data_AF-A0A915CC64-F1
#
_entry.id   AF-A0A915CC64-F1
#
_cell.length_a   1.000
_cell.length_b   1.000
_cell.length_c   1.000
_cell.angle_alpha   90.00
_cell.angle_beta   90.00
_cell.angle_gamma   90.00
#
_symmetry.space_group_name_H-M   'P 1'
#
loop_
_entity.id
_entity.type
_entity.pdbx_description
1 polymer ?
#
loop_
_entity_poly.entity_id
_entity_poly.type
_entity_poly.pdbx_seq_one_letter_code
_entity_poly.pdbx_strand_id
1 'polypeptide(L)'
;FLFPREMAGLAADLTNLTEPIRLRFQYYEGTHGVQLKGCCNNLDNCIFRSDKSVSVSDRTWKLTELTCPAGTSEIIFVCENTRTNQGACAIDDIQVIDSSTVDIR
;
A
#
# COMPACT_ATOMS: atom_id res chain seq x y z
N PHE A 1 20.89 19.89 -5.28
CA PHE A 1 19.72 19.80 -4.38
C PHE A 1 19.50 18.32 -4.12
N LEU A 2 19.75 17.85 -2.89
CA LEU A 2 19.46 16.47 -2.50
C LEU A 2 17.94 16.37 -2.33
N PHE A 3 17.30 15.46 -3.04
CA PHE A 3 15.90 15.11 -2.80
C PHE A 3 15.89 14.14 -1.62
N PRO A 4 15.59 14.57 -0.37
CA PRO A 4 15.41 13.60 0.70
C PRO A 4 14.22 12.72 0.29
N ARG A 5 14.48 11.42 0.12
CA ARG A 5 13.44 10.41 -0.11
C ARG A 5 12.73 10.16 1.20
N GLU A 6 11.93 11.12 1.63
CA GLU A 6 11.21 11.03 2.89
C GLU A 6 10.17 9.92 2.79
N MET A 7 10.15 9.07 3.82
CA MET A 7 9.30 7.89 3.87
C MET A 7 8.59 7.83 5.22
N ALA A 8 7.32 7.45 5.16
CA ALA A 8 6.52 7.08 6.33
C ALA A 8 5.96 5.68 6.10
N GLY A 9 6.07 4.82 7.10
CA GLY A 9 5.62 3.43 7.04
C GLY A 9 4.56 3.13 8.09
N LEU A 10 3.55 2.37 7.71
CA LEU A 10 2.63 1.67 8.61
C LEU A 10 2.85 0.17 8.41
N ALA A 11 3.19 -0.54 9.48
CA ALA A 11 3.43 -1.97 9.45
C ALA A 11 2.44 -2.72 10.34
N ALA A 12 2.12 -3.95 9.94
CA ALA A 12 1.30 -4.88 10.71
C ALA A 12 1.96 -6.27 10.69
N ASP A 13 2.22 -6.80 11.87
CA ASP A 13 2.75 -8.15 12.05
C ASP A 13 1.67 -9.21 11.75
N LEU A 14 2.09 -10.27 11.09
CA LEU A 14 1.28 -11.46 10.82
C LEU A 14 1.88 -12.66 11.55
N THR A 15 1.05 -13.40 12.28
CA THR A 15 1.48 -14.62 12.97
C THR A 15 1.06 -15.85 12.18
N ASN A 16 2.02 -16.70 11.81
CA ASN A 16 1.80 -18.04 11.23
C ASN A 16 0.90 -18.04 9.98
N LEU A 17 1.17 -17.16 9.02
CA LEU A 17 0.42 -17.13 7.77
C LEU A 17 0.74 -18.38 6.90
N THR A 18 -0.12 -19.39 6.93
CA THR A 18 0.05 -20.65 6.18
C THR A 18 -0.49 -20.61 4.75
N GLU A 19 -1.37 -19.65 4.45
CA GLU A 19 -1.98 -19.44 3.12
C GLU A 19 -1.77 -18.00 2.65
N PRO A 20 -1.77 -17.70 1.34
CA PRO A 20 -1.72 -16.31 0.88
C PRO A 20 -2.86 -15.48 1.47
N ILE A 21 -2.56 -14.24 1.87
CA ILE A 21 -3.55 -13.29 2.39
C ILE A 21 -3.83 -12.21 1.35
N ARG A 22 -5.10 -11.96 1.06
CA ARG A 22 -5.54 -10.87 0.20
C ARG A 22 -6.11 -9.74 1.04
N LEU A 23 -5.62 -8.53 0.79
CA LEU A 23 -6.10 -7.32 1.43
C LEU A 23 -6.78 -6.45 0.40
N ARG A 24 -7.83 -5.78 0.82
CA ARG A 24 -8.50 -4.69 0.10
C ARG A 24 -8.39 -3.44 0.94
N PHE A 25 -8.09 -2.32 0.31
CA PHE A 25 -8.00 -1.04 0.99
C PHE A 25 -8.31 0.11 0.03
N GLN A 26 -8.72 1.24 0.61
CA GLN A 26 -8.84 2.48 -0.12
C GLN A 26 -7.55 3.28 0.05
N TYR A 27 -7.14 3.99 -0.99
CA TYR A 27 -6.03 4.94 -0.92
C TYR A 27 -6.34 6.25 -1.62
N TYR A 28 -5.66 7.30 -1.20
CA TYR A 28 -5.75 8.63 -1.78
C TYR A 28 -4.35 9.23 -1.93
N GLU A 29 -4.09 9.84 -3.09
CA GLU A 29 -2.87 10.57 -3.38
C GLU A 29 -3.20 11.82 -4.18
N GLY A 30 -2.72 12.99 -3.72
CA GLY A 30 -3.00 14.27 -4.37
C GLY A 30 -1.77 15.01 -4.90
N THR A 31 -0.58 14.48 -4.65
CA THR A 31 0.69 15.16 -4.89
C THR A 31 1.57 14.38 -5.86
N HIS A 32 1.92 15.03 -6.97
CA HIS A 32 2.86 14.49 -7.94
C HIS A 32 4.22 14.19 -7.28
N GLY A 33 4.69 12.94 -7.42
CA GLY A 33 5.95 12.45 -6.83
C GLY A 33 5.80 11.74 -5.49
N VAL A 34 4.61 11.72 -4.89
CA VAL A 34 4.27 10.82 -3.78
C VAL A 34 3.86 9.46 -4.36
N GLN A 35 4.28 8.37 -3.71
CA GLN A 35 3.89 7.01 -4.08
C GLN A 35 3.61 6.17 -2.84
N LEU A 36 2.42 5.58 -2.78
CA LEU A 36 2.05 4.51 -1.87
C LEU A 36 2.54 3.16 -2.44
N LYS A 37 3.13 2.36 -1.56
CA LYS A 37 3.51 0.97 -1.85
C LYS A 37 2.98 0.06 -0.76
N GLY A 38 2.58 -1.15 -1.15
CA GLY A 38 2.23 -2.24 -0.25
C GLY A 38 3.23 -3.38 -0.44
N CYS A 39 3.90 -3.77 0.64
CA CYS A 39 5.03 -4.70 0.62
C CYS A 39 4.84 -5.83 1.62
N CYS A 40 5.40 -7.00 1.29
CA CYS A 40 5.34 -8.19 2.13
C CYS A 40 6.76 -8.47 2.66
N ASN A 41 6.92 -8.54 3.98
CA ASN A 41 8.15 -8.75 4.76
C ASN A 41 9.20 -7.63 4.72
N ASN A 42 9.39 -6.95 3.59
CA ASN A 42 10.39 -5.89 3.47
C ASN A 42 10.06 -4.90 2.34
N LEU A 43 10.76 -3.76 2.34
CA LEU A 43 10.56 -2.67 1.37
C LEU A 43 11.12 -2.95 -0.03
N ASP A 44 11.86 -4.05 -0.22
CA ASP A 44 12.34 -4.47 -1.55
C ASP A 44 11.25 -5.24 -2.31
N ASN A 45 10.38 -5.96 -1.58
CA ASN A 45 9.30 -6.76 -2.14
C ASN A 45 7.92 -6.07 -2.03
N CYS A 46 7.75 -4.99 -2.79
CA CYS A 46 6.48 -4.27 -2.88
C CYS A 46 5.66 -4.73 -4.09
N ILE A 47 4.60 -5.50 -3.80
CA ILE A 47 3.68 -6.06 -4.79
C ILE A 47 2.64 -5.04 -5.27
N PHE A 48 2.36 -4.01 -4.48
CA PHE A 48 1.53 -2.87 -4.87
C PHE A 48 2.36 -1.60 -4.94
N ARG A 49 2.14 -0.81 -6.00
CA ARG A 49 2.71 0.53 -6.18
C ARG A 49 1.69 1.38 -6.93
N SER A 50 1.33 2.52 -6.36
CA SER A 50 0.51 3.51 -7.06
C SER A 50 1.32 4.28 -8.12
N ASP A 51 0.64 5.08 -8.94
CA ASP A 51 1.31 5.95 -9.91
C ASP A 51 1.96 7.15 -9.20
N LYS A 52 3.20 7.48 -9.59
CA LYS A 52 3.91 8.69 -9.13
C LYS A 52 3.36 9.96 -9.77
N SER A 53 2.68 9.83 -10.92
CA SER A 53 2.30 10.93 -11.79
C SER A 53 0.82 11.27 -11.67
N VAL A 54 0.39 11.62 -10.47
CA VAL A 54 -1.00 12.03 -10.23
C VAL A 54 -1.29 13.44 -10.73
N SER A 55 -2.52 13.63 -11.22
CA SER A 55 -3.10 14.89 -11.65
C SER A 55 -4.25 15.33 -10.71
N VAL A 56 -4.90 16.46 -10.99
CA VAL A 56 -6.05 16.91 -10.17
C VAL A 56 -7.20 15.93 -10.24
N SER A 57 -7.43 15.27 -11.38
CA SER A 57 -8.48 14.25 -11.51
C SER A 57 -8.21 12.97 -10.72
N ASP A 58 -6.96 12.74 -10.30
CA ASP A 58 -6.58 11.60 -9.48
C ASP A 58 -6.87 11.78 -7.99
N ARG A 59 -7.29 12.99 -7.58
CA ARG A 59 -7.62 13.35 -6.19
C ARG A 59 -8.96 12.78 -5.76
N THR A 60 -9.08 11.46 -5.84
CA THR A 60 -10.25 10.69 -5.44
C THR A 60 -9.77 9.45 -4.70
N TRP A 61 -10.62 8.91 -3.82
CA TRP A 61 -10.36 7.63 -3.19
C TRP A 61 -10.40 6.52 -4.24
N LYS A 62 -9.36 5.69 -4.25
CA LYS A 62 -9.20 4.57 -5.18
C LYS A 62 -9.21 3.28 -4.36
N LEU A 63 -10.01 2.31 -4.80
CA LEU A 63 -10.05 0.99 -4.20
C LEU A 63 -9.01 0.09 -4.86
N THR A 64 -8.22 -0.63 -4.07
CA THR A 64 -7.23 -1.56 -4.59
C THR A 64 -7.03 -2.75 -3.66
N GLU A 65 -6.23 -3.69 -4.13
CA GLU A 65 -5.98 -4.95 -3.45
C GLU A 65 -4.52 -5.37 -3.61
N LEU A 66 -4.01 -6.11 -2.63
CA LEU A 66 -2.72 -6.76 -2.69
C LEU A 66 -2.83 -8.17 -2.10
N THR A 67 -2.03 -9.10 -2.62
CA THR A 67 -1.97 -10.48 -2.12
C THR A 67 -0.57 -10.81 -1.65
N CYS A 68 -0.37 -10.90 -0.34
CA CYS A 68 0.90 -11.37 0.21
C CYS A 68 0.95 -12.90 0.21
N PRO A 69 2.09 -13.51 -0.20
CA PRO A 69 2.22 -14.96 -0.25
C PRO A 69 2.22 -15.59 1.15
N ALA A 70 1.94 -16.90 1.21
CA ALA A 70 2.13 -17.69 2.43
C ALA A 70 3.56 -17.54 2.98
N GLY A 71 3.69 -17.58 4.30
CA GLY A 71 4.95 -17.31 5.00
C GLY A 71 5.31 -15.83 5.15
N THR A 72 4.44 -14.91 4.72
CA THR A 72 4.59 -13.48 5.04
C THR A 72 4.39 -13.26 6.55
N SER A 73 5.34 -12.60 7.19
CA SER A 73 5.34 -12.26 8.62
C SER A 73 4.98 -10.80 8.90
N GLU A 74 5.06 -9.92 7.90
CA GLU A 74 4.76 -8.50 8.06
C GLU A 74 4.19 -7.92 6.75
N ILE A 75 3.16 -7.08 6.86
CA ILE A 75 2.67 -6.24 5.77
C ILE A 75 3.10 -4.80 6.06
N ILE A 76 3.68 -4.15 5.05
CA ILE A 76 4.17 -2.78 5.18
C ILE A 76 3.52 -1.91 4.11
N PHE A 77 2.78 -0.89 4.54
CA PHE A 77 2.37 0.23 3.70
C PHE A 77 3.39 1.35 3.86
N VAL A 78 4.00 1.78 2.77
CA VAL A 78 4.97 2.87 2.79
C VAL A 78 4.58 3.95 1.80
N CYS A 79 4.64 5.19 2.24
CA CYS A 79 4.57 6.34 1.36
C CYS A 79 5.95 6.93 1.19
N GLU A 80 6.38 7.07 -0.05
CA GLU A 80 7.64 7.70 -0.41
C GLU A 80 7.36 9.01 -1.14
N ASN A 81 7.92 10.12 -0.63
CA ASN A 81 7.96 11.38 -1.36
C ASN A 81 9.29 11.50 -2.10
N THR A 82 9.22 11.45 -3.43
CA THR A 82 10.42 11.47 -4.30
C THR A 82 10.76 12.87 -4.83
N ARG A 83 9.98 13.89 -4.45
CA ARG A 83 10.11 15.27 -4.97
C ARG A 83 10.10 16.31 -3.84
N THR A 84 10.16 17.58 -4.22
CA THR A 84 10.26 18.73 -3.32
C THR A 84 8.92 19.23 -2.79
N ASN A 85 7.81 18.72 -3.31
CA ASN A 85 6.49 19.21 -2.93
C ASN A 85 6.05 18.57 -1.61
N GLN A 86 5.49 19.38 -0.72
CA GLN A 86 4.71 18.84 0.39
C GLN A 86 3.55 18.03 -0.17
N GLY A 87 3.32 16.85 0.37
CA GLY A 87 2.30 15.97 -0.09
C GLY A 87 1.76 15.09 1.00
N ALA A 88 0.64 14.46 0.69
CA ALA A 88 0.00 13.49 1.56
C ALA A 88 -0.33 12.25 0.73
N CYS A 89 -0.13 11.10 1.35
CA CYS A 89 -0.79 9.87 1.00
C CYS A 89 -1.76 9.55 2.13
N ALA A 90 -2.85 8.86 1.82
CA ALA A 90 -3.74 8.31 2.82
C ALA A 90 -4.16 6.90 2.42
N ILE A 91 -4.41 6.08 3.44
CA ILE A 91 -4.98 4.75 3.33
C ILE A 91 -6.15 4.66 4.31
N ASP A 92 -7.19 3.95 3.93
CA ASP A 92 -8.39 3.76 4.75
C ASP A 92 -9.07 2.42 4.43
N ASP A 93 -10.00 1.98 5.28
CA ASP A 93 -10.79 0.76 5.12
C ASP A 93 -9.95 -0.49 4.77
N ILE A 94 -8.84 -0.69 5.48
CA ILE A 94 -7.99 -1.88 5.28
C ILE A 94 -8.75 -3.11 5.78
N GLN A 95 -9.04 -4.03 4.86
CA GLN A 95 -9.82 -5.23 5.09
C GLN A 95 -9.06 -6.45 4.59
N VAL A 96 -9.13 -7.54 5.34
CA VAL A 96 -8.74 -8.86 4.83
C VAL A 96 -9.93 -9.40 4.04
N ILE A 97 -9.74 -9.64 2.74
CA ILE A 97 -10.77 -10.17 1.85
C ILE A 97 -10.38 -11.58 1.41
N ASP A 98 -10.53 -12.49 2.36
CA ASP A 98 -10.52 -13.93 2.24
C ASP A 98 -9.27 -14.61 1.63
N SER A 99 -8.83 -15.67 2.30
CA SER A 99 -7.81 -16.60 1.81
C SER A 99 -8.41 -17.89 1.23
N SER A 100 -9.70 -18.21 1.44
CA SER A 100 -10.30 -19.45 0.89
C SER A 100 -11.83 -19.66 1.01
N THR A 101 -12.69 -18.67 1.28
CA THR A 101 -14.16 -18.87 1.22
C THR A 101 -14.83 -18.26 -0.02
N VAL A 102 -15.61 -19.11 -0.71
CA VAL A 102 -16.60 -18.68 -1.68
C VAL A 102 -17.69 -17.97 -0.89
N ASP A 103 -17.90 -16.68 -1.15
CA ASP A 103 -19.10 -15.96 -0.72
C ASP A 103 -20.34 -16.73 -1.25
N ILE A 104 -20.94 -17.55 -0.38
CA ILE A 104 -22.32 -17.99 -0.52
C ILE A 104 -23.11 -17.18 0.50
N ARG A 105 -23.65 -16.05 0.05
CA ARG A 105 -24.99 -15.56 0.42
C ARG A 105 -25.41 -14.40 -0.47
#